data_AF-A0A7X8UHH0-F1
#
_entry.id   AF-A0A7X8UHH0-F1
#
_cell.length_a   1.000
_cell.length_b   1.000
_cell.length_c   1.000
_cell.angle_alpha   90.00
_cell.angle_beta   90.00
_cell.angle_gamma   90.00
#
_symmetry.space_group_name_H-M   'P 1'
#
loop_
_entity.id
_entity.type
_entity.pdbx_description
1 polymer ?
#
loop_
_entity_poly.entity_id
_entity_poly.type
_entity_poly.pdbx_seq_one_letter_code
_entity_poly.pdbx_strand_id
1 'polypeptide(L)'
;MEQPGNQNPPSAEISPADNYPPPPPYPPQPPYPLTFDVDYPDRQLNRLTSFFRFLWIIPIGIVAALIVSGGGGESYEWSWRASGGGGESWAWSWGAGGFLFLPLLLMILFRKKYPRWWFDWNLQLSRFLMRVAAYALLLRDEYPSTDEEQAVHLDFDYPDAQQLSRGLPIVKWLLAFPHWIVLCFLWIGAIVCVVIAWFAILFTGRYPRSLFDYVVGVNRWTLRVEAYAILLITDRYPPFTLEN
;
A
#
# COMPACT_ATOMS: atom_id res chain seq x y z
N MET A 1 -72.96 -39.23 27.94
CA MET A 1 -72.40 -37.89 27.65
C MET A 1 -70.90 -38.07 27.52
N GLU A 2 -70.43 -38.35 26.30
CA GLU A 2 -69.00 -38.54 25.98
C GLU A 2 -68.37 -37.18 25.67
N GLN A 3 -67.18 -36.93 26.23
CA GLN A 3 -66.41 -35.70 25.98
C GLN A 3 -65.72 -35.77 24.61
N PRO A 4 -65.68 -34.69 23.81
CA PRO A 4 -64.95 -34.68 22.56
C PRO A 4 -63.43 -34.60 22.83
N GLY A 5 -62.68 -35.51 22.21
CA GLY A 5 -61.22 -35.60 22.31
C GLY A 5 -60.50 -34.37 21.78
N ASN A 6 -59.57 -33.87 22.57
CA ASN A 6 -58.67 -32.77 22.24
C ASN A 6 -57.65 -33.22 21.19
N GLN A 7 -57.81 -32.81 19.93
CA GLN A 7 -56.79 -32.95 18.90
C GLN A 7 -55.97 -31.66 18.82
N ASN A 8 -54.79 -31.65 19.44
CA ASN A 8 -53.80 -30.60 19.16
C ASN A 8 -53.33 -30.72 17.70
N PRO A 9 -53.19 -29.62 16.95
CA PRO A 9 -52.65 -29.66 15.60
C PRO A 9 -51.18 -30.13 15.63
N PRO A 10 -50.69 -30.78 14.55
CA PRO A 10 -49.32 -31.28 14.49
C PRO A 10 -48.34 -30.11 14.59
N SER A 11 -47.33 -30.25 15.46
CA SER A 11 -46.24 -29.29 15.59
C SER A 11 -45.56 -29.12 14.23
N ALA A 12 -45.57 -27.90 13.70
CA ALA A 12 -44.87 -27.57 12.46
C ALA A 12 -43.37 -27.82 12.68
N GLU A 13 -42.84 -28.82 12.01
CA GLU A 13 -41.42 -29.17 12.02
C GLU A 13 -40.68 -28.09 11.22
N ILE A 14 -40.07 -27.13 11.93
CA ILE A 14 -39.31 -26.03 11.32
C ILE A 14 -38.10 -26.67 10.62
N SER A 15 -38.03 -26.53 9.29
CA SER A 15 -36.92 -27.07 8.51
C SER A 15 -35.62 -26.39 8.94
N PRO A 16 -34.50 -27.10 9.12
CA PRO A 16 -33.20 -26.50 9.45
C PRO A 16 -32.75 -25.40 8.46
N ALA A 17 -33.33 -25.39 7.26
CA ALA A 17 -33.09 -24.38 6.23
C ALA A 17 -33.70 -23.00 6.54
N ASP A 18 -34.75 -22.93 7.38
CA ASP A 18 -35.45 -21.67 7.70
C ASP A 18 -34.64 -20.76 8.64
N ASN A 19 -33.53 -21.28 9.20
CA ASN A 19 -32.62 -20.53 10.07
C ASN A 19 -31.40 -19.93 9.33
N TYR A 20 -31.26 -20.17 8.02
CA TYR A 20 -30.19 -19.56 7.25
C TYR A 20 -30.68 -18.26 6.60
N PRO A 21 -29.99 -17.12 6.83
CA PRO A 21 -30.28 -15.93 6.05
C PRO A 21 -30.13 -16.24 4.56
N PRO A 22 -30.99 -15.68 3.70
CA PRO A 22 -30.91 -15.93 2.27
C PRO A 22 -29.50 -15.60 1.77
N PRO A 23 -28.92 -16.42 0.89
CA PRO A 23 -27.61 -16.13 0.33
C PRO A 23 -27.63 -14.73 -0.30
N PRO A 24 -26.56 -13.94 -0.13
CA PRO A 24 -26.53 -12.61 -0.69
C PRO A 24 -26.81 -12.67 -2.20
N PRO A 25 -27.51 -11.67 -2.77
CA PRO A 25 -27.91 -11.65 -4.19
C PRO A 25 -26.73 -11.60 -5.17
N TYR A 26 -25.50 -11.53 -4.65
CA TYR A 26 -24.26 -11.51 -5.41
C TYR A 26 -23.26 -12.45 -4.73
N PRO A 27 -22.46 -13.22 -5.48
CA PRO A 27 -21.35 -13.95 -4.89
C PRO A 27 -20.44 -12.97 -4.14
N PRO A 28 -19.93 -13.34 -2.95
CA PRO A 28 -19.02 -12.48 -2.21
C PRO A 28 -17.86 -12.12 -3.14
N GLN A 29 -17.61 -10.81 -3.28
CA GLN A 29 -16.50 -10.33 -4.09
C GLN A 29 -15.21 -10.93 -3.51
N PRO A 30 -14.32 -11.50 -4.34
CA PRO A 30 -13.04 -11.98 -3.83
C PRO A 30 -12.34 -10.81 -3.13
N PRO A 31 -11.60 -11.04 -2.04
CA PRO A 31 -10.84 -9.98 -1.37
C PRO A 31 -9.87 -9.32 -2.37
N TYR A 32 -9.52 -8.06 -2.10
CA TYR A 32 -8.55 -7.37 -2.95
C TYR A 32 -7.16 -8.03 -2.77
N PRO A 33 -6.36 -8.22 -3.85
CA PRO A 33 -5.10 -9.00 -3.80
C PRO A 33 -3.93 -8.27 -3.11
N LEU A 34 -4.24 -7.42 -2.13
CA LEU A 34 -3.30 -6.67 -1.32
C LEU A 34 -3.83 -6.62 0.11
N THR A 35 -3.03 -7.16 1.03
CA THR A 35 -3.28 -7.06 2.46
C THR A 35 -2.23 -6.13 3.06
N PHE A 36 -2.70 -5.13 3.80
CA PHE A 36 -1.83 -4.22 4.51
C PHE A 36 -2.40 -3.89 5.89
N ASP A 37 -1.60 -4.17 6.91
CA ASP A 37 -1.90 -3.83 8.29
C ASP A 37 -0.66 -3.43 9.06
N VAL A 38 -0.86 -2.62 10.10
CA VAL A 38 0.21 -2.20 11.02
C VAL A 38 -0.27 -2.45 12.43
N ASP A 39 0.48 -3.21 13.21
CA ASP A 39 0.08 -3.53 14.57
C ASP A 39 0.02 -2.25 15.40
N TYR A 40 -1.11 -2.02 16.05
CA TYR A 40 -1.25 -0.89 16.96
C TYR A 40 -0.37 -1.09 18.21
N PRO A 41 0.39 -0.07 18.66
CA PRO A 41 1.21 -0.19 19.85
C PRO A 41 0.34 -0.13 21.13
N ASP A 42 0.03 -1.29 21.72
CA ASP A 42 -0.69 -1.38 23.00
C ASP A 42 0.15 -0.95 24.24
N ARG A 43 1.39 -0.51 23.99
CA ARG A 43 2.32 0.04 24.99
C ARG A 43 2.50 1.55 24.81
N GLN A 44 3.04 2.22 25.84
CA GLN A 44 3.43 3.63 25.70
C GLN A 44 4.59 3.74 24.71
N LEU A 45 4.48 4.67 23.75
CA LEU A 45 5.56 5.00 22.82
C LEU A 45 6.62 5.83 23.55
N ASN A 46 7.88 5.62 23.18
CA ASN A 46 8.99 6.38 23.74
C ASN A 46 8.97 7.85 23.25
N ARG A 47 8.73 8.76 24.19
CA ARG A 47 8.59 10.20 23.93
C ARG A 47 9.83 10.83 23.33
N LEU A 48 11.03 10.40 23.75
CA LEU A 48 12.28 10.99 23.31
C LEU A 48 12.60 10.60 21.86
N THR A 49 12.38 9.34 21.51
CA THR A 49 12.53 8.88 20.12
C THR A 49 11.44 9.45 19.21
N SER A 50 10.23 9.67 19.72
CA SER A 50 9.17 10.37 18.99
C SER A 50 9.47 11.86 18.78
N PHE A 51 10.03 12.54 19.78
CA PHE A 51 10.44 13.95 19.68
C PHE A 51 11.54 14.14 18.64
N PHE A 52 12.62 13.35 18.73
CA PHE A 52 13.77 13.41 17.82
C PHE A 52 13.58 12.58 16.55
N ARG A 53 12.34 12.20 16.21
CA ARG A 53 12.05 11.31 15.07
C ARG A 53 12.66 11.82 13.77
N PHE A 54 12.55 13.12 13.51
CA PHE A 54 13.08 13.77 12.31
C PHE A 54 14.62 13.69 12.20
N LEU A 55 15.34 13.54 13.32
CA LEU A 55 16.78 13.35 13.33
C LEU A 55 17.14 11.87 13.14
N TRP A 56 16.44 10.98 13.86
CA TRP A 56 16.71 9.53 13.82
C TRP A 56 16.28 8.86 12.53
N ILE A 57 15.34 9.43 11.79
CA ILE A 57 14.98 8.90 10.49
C ILE A 57 16.05 9.16 9.43
N ILE A 58 16.95 10.14 9.61
CA ILE A 58 17.88 10.57 8.55
C ILE A 58 18.71 9.41 7.98
N PRO A 59 19.36 8.54 8.77
CA PRO A 59 20.19 7.48 8.21
C PRO A 59 19.39 6.51 7.33
N ILE A 60 18.27 5.99 7.85
CA ILE A 60 17.44 5.04 7.10
C ILE A 60 16.66 5.72 5.96
N GLY A 61 16.31 7.00 6.13
CA GLY A 61 15.70 7.83 5.10
C GLY A 61 16.64 8.07 3.92
N ILE A 62 17.95 8.27 4.16
CA ILE A 62 18.96 8.32 3.10
C ILE A 62 19.04 6.98 2.37
N VAL A 63 19.10 5.86 3.10
CA VAL A 63 19.13 4.52 2.48
C VAL A 63 17.88 4.30 1.62
N ALA A 64 16.69 4.57 2.16
CA ALA A 64 15.42 4.46 1.42
C ALA A 64 15.41 5.37 0.19
N ALA A 65 15.82 6.63 0.33
CA ALA A 65 15.91 7.58 -0.77
C ALA A 65 16.89 7.12 -1.84
N LEU A 66 18.06 6.59 -1.46
CA LEU A 66 19.05 6.06 -2.42
C LEU A 66 18.52 4.84 -3.16
N ILE A 67 17.82 3.92 -2.48
CA ILE A 67 17.23 2.74 -3.14
C ILE A 67 16.13 3.17 -4.13
N VAL A 68 15.25 4.09 -3.74
CA VAL A 68 14.14 4.56 -4.58
C VAL A 68 14.61 5.49 -5.71
N SER A 69 15.67 6.27 -5.49
CA SER A 69 16.25 7.13 -6.51
C SER A 69 17.22 6.41 -7.45
N GLY A 70 17.68 5.20 -7.07
CA GLY A 70 18.50 4.32 -7.89
C GLY A 70 20.00 4.49 -7.69
N GLY A 71 20.40 5.02 -6.54
CA GLY A 71 21.77 5.40 -6.22
C GLY A 71 22.17 6.59 -7.10
N GLY A 72 22.14 7.80 -6.51
CA GLY A 72 22.66 9.04 -7.10
C GLY A 72 23.07 8.95 -8.56
N GLY A 73 22.14 9.19 -9.47
CA GLY A 73 22.46 9.39 -10.87
C GLY A 73 23.32 10.65 -10.95
N GLU A 74 24.63 10.48 -10.81
CA GLU A 74 25.59 11.38 -11.41
C GLU A 74 25.15 11.51 -12.87
N SER A 75 24.80 12.72 -13.28
CA SER A 75 24.68 13.06 -14.67
C SER A 75 26.01 12.70 -15.35
N TYR A 76 26.07 11.56 -16.03
CA TYR A 76 27.17 11.26 -16.95
C TYR A 76 27.02 12.21 -18.14
N GLU A 77 27.60 13.38 -18.01
CA GLU A 77 27.70 14.38 -19.06
C GLU A 77 28.69 13.88 -20.11
N TRP A 78 28.23 13.10 -21.10
CA TRP A 78 29.05 12.83 -22.28
C TRP A 78 29.07 14.08 -23.17
N SER A 79 29.95 15.03 -22.84
CA SER A 79 30.19 16.19 -23.69
C SER A 79 31.13 15.81 -24.84
N TRP A 80 30.57 15.62 -26.04
CA TRP A 80 31.38 15.73 -27.25
C TRP A 80 31.49 17.22 -27.57
N ARG A 81 32.62 17.83 -27.21
CA ARG A 81 32.92 19.21 -27.64
C ARG A 81 33.19 19.20 -29.14
N ALA A 82 32.15 19.39 -29.95
CA ALA A 82 32.35 20.06 -31.22
C ALA A 82 32.68 21.53 -30.94
N SER A 83 33.84 21.95 -31.43
CA SER A 83 34.28 23.34 -31.36
C SER A 83 33.34 24.22 -32.19
N GLY A 84 32.40 24.87 -31.53
CA GLY A 84 31.58 25.95 -32.10
C GLY A 84 30.12 25.57 -32.33
N GLY A 85 29.24 26.09 -31.48
CA GLY A 85 27.79 26.01 -31.63
C GLY A 85 27.14 25.48 -30.36
N GLY A 86 26.16 26.22 -29.83
CA GLY A 86 25.42 25.88 -28.61
C GLY A 86 24.87 24.46 -28.68
N GLY A 87 25.54 23.53 -28.01
CA GLY A 87 25.04 22.18 -27.82
C GLY A 87 23.96 22.24 -26.75
N GLU A 88 22.70 22.05 -27.16
CA GLU A 88 21.64 21.71 -26.22
C GLU A 88 22.03 20.37 -25.57
N SER A 89 22.40 20.42 -24.29
CA SER A 89 22.68 19.25 -23.49
C SER A 89 21.36 18.57 -23.13
N TRP A 90 21.02 17.52 -23.87
CA TRP A 90 19.97 16.61 -23.43
C TRP A 90 20.58 15.70 -22.37
N ALA A 91 20.18 15.89 -21.11
CA ALA A 91 20.51 14.98 -20.02
C ALA A 91 19.34 14.01 -19.81
N TRP A 92 19.52 12.72 -20.11
CA TRP A 92 18.55 11.71 -19.65
C TRP A 92 18.94 11.29 -18.24
N SER A 93 18.27 11.84 -17.24
CA SER A 93 18.27 11.25 -15.91
C SER A 93 17.19 10.16 -15.86
N TRP A 94 17.61 8.91 -16.04
CA TRP A 94 16.74 7.79 -15.70
C TRP A 94 16.74 7.65 -14.17
N GLY A 95 15.91 8.44 -13.48
CA GLY A 95 15.60 8.15 -12.08
C GLY A 95 15.06 6.72 -11.96
N ALA A 96 15.33 6.00 -10.87
CA ALA A 96 15.05 4.56 -10.76
C ALA A 96 13.61 4.14 -11.04
N GLY A 97 12.64 5.06 -10.97
CA GLY A 97 11.28 4.82 -11.46
C GLY A 97 11.27 4.27 -12.88
N GLY A 98 12.14 4.76 -13.77
CA GLY A 98 12.32 4.22 -15.12
C GLY A 98 13.02 2.86 -15.16
N PHE A 99 14.06 2.65 -14.34
CA PHE A 99 14.79 1.38 -14.28
C PHE A 99 13.95 0.23 -13.69
N LEU A 100 13.04 0.54 -12.77
CA LEU A 100 12.22 -0.45 -12.08
C LEU A 100 10.90 -0.73 -12.81
N PHE A 101 10.32 0.28 -13.45
CA PHE A 101 9.05 0.18 -14.16
C PHE A 101 9.20 -0.26 -15.63
N LEU A 102 10.15 0.33 -16.36
CA LEU A 102 10.22 0.17 -17.82
C LEU A 102 10.59 -1.26 -18.24
N PRO A 103 11.59 -1.94 -17.64
CA PRO A 103 11.85 -3.34 -17.94
C PRO A 103 10.68 -4.25 -17.57
N LEU A 104 10.04 -4.01 -16.42
CA LEU A 104 8.86 -4.76 -15.98
C LEU A 104 7.71 -4.62 -16.98
N LEU A 105 7.42 -3.40 -17.40
CA LEU A 105 6.43 -3.10 -18.43
C LEU A 105 6.75 -3.82 -19.74
N LEU A 106 7.97 -3.71 -20.24
CA LEU A 106 8.38 -4.37 -21.49
C LEU A 106 8.27 -5.90 -21.38
N MET A 107 8.62 -6.49 -20.23
CA MET A 107 8.46 -7.92 -19.99
C MET A 107 6.98 -8.35 -19.95
N ILE A 108 6.10 -7.56 -19.34
CA ILE A 108 4.66 -7.85 -19.37
C ILE A 108 4.13 -7.75 -20.80
N LEU A 109 4.50 -6.69 -21.53
CA LEU A 109 4.03 -6.40 -22.89
C LEU A 109 4.50 -7.44 -23.92
N PHE A 110 5.79 -7.78 -23.93
CA PHE A 110 6.39 -8.66 -24.93
C PHE A 110 6.45 -10.13 -24.51
N ARG A 111 6.67 -10.37 -23.21
CA ARG A 111 6.96 -11.71 -22.68
C ARG A 111 5.83 -12.33 -21.86
N LYS A 112 4.75 -11.58 -21.53
CA LYS A 112 3.64 -12.03 -20.66
C LYS A 112 4.13 -12.70 -19.38
N LYS A 113 5.20 -12.16 -18.81
CA LYS A 113 5.87 -12.77 -17.66
C LYS A 113 6.22 -11.68 -16.65
N TYR A 114 5.75 -11.87 -15.43
CA TYR A 114 6.22 -11.13 -14.27
C TYR A 114 7.35 -11.95 -13.62
N PRO A 115 8.63 -11.55 -13.72
CA PRO A 115 9.72 -12.32 -13.12
C PRO A 115 9.54 -12.46 -11.61
N ARG A 116 9.62 -13.68 -11.08
CA ARG A 116 9.48 -13.98 -9.64
C ARG A 116 10.45 -13.16 -8.80
N TRP A 117 11.74 -13.19 -9.13
CA TRP A 117 12.76 -12.44 -8.40
C TRP A 117 12.50 -10.92 -8.37
N TRP A 118 11.89 -10.37 -9.43
CA TRP A 118 11.56 -8.94 -9.50
C TRP A 118 10.36 -8.61 -8.62
N PHE A 119 9.35 -9.48 -8.63
CA PHE A 119 8.22 -9.40 -7.72
C PHE A 119 8.68 -9.48 -6.27
N ASP A 120 9.53 -10.46 -5.95
CA ASP A 120 10.06 -10.67 -4.60
C ASP A 120 10.84 -9.44 -4.13
N TRP A 121 11.64 -8.84 -5.02
CA TRP A 121 12.35 -7.60 -4.77
C TRP A 121 11.39 -6.42 -4.51
N ASN A 122 10.38 -6.22 -5.35
CA ASN A 122 9.36 -5.18 -5.17
C ASN A 122 8.61 -5.35 -3.84
N LEU A 123 8.19 -6.58 -3.53
CA LEU A 123 7.48 -6.90 -2.29
C LEU A 123 8.34 -6.59 -1.05
N GLN A 124 9.60 -7.05 -1.04
CA GLN A 124 10.52 -6.78 0.06
C GLN A 124 10.86 -5.29 0.18
N LEU A 125 11.04 -4.59 -0.95
CA LEU A 125 11.26 -3.15 -0.95
C LEU A 125 10.04 -2.41 -0.39
N SER A 126 8.83 -2.74 -0.83
CA SER A 126 7.61 -2.12 -0.31
C SER A 126 7.44 -2.37 1.19
N ARG A 127 7.74 -3.59 1.69
CA ARG A 127 7.75 -3.89 3.14
C ARG A 127 8.75 -3.01 3.89
N PHE A 128 9.98 -2.91 3.39
CA PHE A 128 11.01 -2.07 3.99
C PHE A 128 10.61 -0.59 4.00
N LEU A 129 10.19 -0.04 2.86
CA LEU A 129 9.75 1.35 2.74
C LEU A 129 8.57 1.64 3.66
N MET A 130 7.65 0.68 3.82
CA MET A 130 6.51 0.83 4.69
C MET A 130 6.89 0.78 6.18
N ARG A 131 7.92 0.01 6.57
CA ARG A 131 8.52 0.11 7.91
C ARG A 131 9.14 1.49 8.16
N VAL A 132 9.85 2.03 7.17
CA VAL A 132 10.38 3.41 7.24
C VAL A 132 9.25 4.44 7.33
N ALA A 133 8.18 4.29 6.55
CA ALA A 133 7.01 5.15 6.59
C ALA A 133 6.28 5.06 7.94
N ALA A 134 6.08 3.85 8.47
CA ALA A 134 5.45 3.64 9.78
C ALA A 134 6.25 4.31 10.91
N TYR A 135 7.57 4.25 10.85
CA TYR A 135 8.46 4.97 11.76
C TYR A 135 8.33 6.49 11.59
N ALA A 136 8.37 6.98 10.34
CA ALA A 136 8.24 8.40 10.00
C ALA A 136 6.92 9.02 10.48
N LEU A 137 5.82 8.30 10.26
CA LEU A 137 4.46 8.71 10.58
C LEU A 137 4.09 8.44 12.05
N LEU A 138 5.08 8.06 12.87
CA LEU A 138 4.96 7.75 14.29
C LEU A 138 4.04 6.57 14.64
N LEU A 139 3.66 5.73 13.67
CA LEU A 139 2.83 4.55 13.90
C LEU A 139 3.55 3.53 14.79
N ARG A 140 4.87 3.41 14.65
CA ARG A 140 5.74 2.53 15.46
C ARG A 140 6.97 3.27 15.96
N ASP A 141 7.44 2.96 17.17
CA ASP A 141 8.67 3.52 17.74
C ASP A 141 9.93 2.67 17.51
N GLU A 142 9.76 1.41 17.11
CA GLU A 142 10.84 0.49 16.71
C GLU A 142 11.58 1.01 15.47
N TYR A 143 12.92 1.03 15.54
CA TYR A 143 13.72 1.45 14.39
C TYR A 143 13.52 0.48 13.22
N PRO A 144 13.37 0.95 11.97
CA PRO A 144 13.04 0.08 10.83
C PRO A 144 14.14 -0.95 10.58
N SER A 145 13.77 -2.23 10.61
CA SER A 145 14.65 -3.32 10.22
C SER A 145 14.61 -3.55 8.70
N THR A 146 15.74 -4.00 8.16
CA THR A 146 15.90 -4.30 6.73
C THR A 146 15.44 -5.72 6.37
N ASP A 147 15.57 -6.65 7.30
CA ASP A 147 15.43 -8.10 7.10
C ASP A 147 14.38 -8.72 8.02
N GLU A 148 14.26 -8.24 9.25
CA GLU A 148 13.28 -8.77 10.20
C GLU A 148 11.85 -8.36 9.86
N GLU A 149 10.92 -9.30 10.04
CA GLU A 149 9.49 -8.98 10.10
C GLU A 149 9.22 -8.20 11.40
N GLN A 150 8.59 -7.03 11.24
CA GLN A 150 8.21 -6.15 12.34
C GLN A 150 6.68 -5.98 12.30
N ALA A 151 6.17 -4.98 13.00
CA ALA A 151 4.75 -4.66 13.07
C ALA A 151 4.08 -4.18 11.76
N VAL A 152 4.69 -4.42 10.60
CA VAL A 152 4.17 -4.00 9.29
C VAL A 152 3.96 -5.26 8.45
N HIS A 153 2.69 -5.59 8.23
CA HIS A 153 2.26 -6.78 7.50
C HIS A 153 1.79 -6.34 6.12
N LEU A 154 2.60 -6.61 5.09
CA LEU A 154 2.28 -6.30 3.71
C LEU A 154 2.47 -7.53 2.85
N ASP A 155 1.40 -7.96 2.19
CA ASP A 155 1.40 -9.09 1.28
C ASP A 155 0.72 -8.74 -0.04
N PHE A 156 1.32 -9.24 -1.12
CA PHE A 156 0.78 -9.21 -2.46
C PHE A 156 0.53 -10.63 -2.93
N ASP A 157 -0.63 -10.89 -3.52
CA ASP A 157 -0.84 -12.14 -4.23
C ASP A 157 0.04 -12.14 -5.49
N TYR A 158 0.81 -13.22 -5.69
CA TYR A 158 1.62 -13.32 -6.89
C TYR A 158 0.73 -13.36 -8.13
N PRO A 159 0.92 -12.44 -9.10
CA PRO A 159 -0.03 -12.30 -10.18
C PRO A 159 0.20 -13.34 -11.27
N ASP A 160 -0.88 -13.91 -11.76
CA ASP A 160 -0.83 -14.73 -12.96
C ASP A 160 -0.67 -13.82 -14.19
N ALA A 161 0.57 -13.72 -14.69
CA ALA A 161 0.95 -12.84 -15.79
C ALA A 161 0.17 -13.09 -17.10
N GLN A 162 -0.51 -14.24 -17.23
CA GLN A 162 -1.39 -14.54 -18.36
C GLN A 162 -2.75 -13.82 -18.28
N GLN A 163 -3.20 -13.48 -17.06
CA GLN A 163 -4.47 -12.81 -16.80
C GLN A 163 -4.32 -11.27 -16.79
N LEU A 164 -3.08 -10.78 -16.70
CA LEU A 164 -2.76 -9.36 -16.81
C LEU A 164 -3.04 -8.83 -18.23
N SER A 165 -3.93 -7.85 -18.31
CA SER A 165 -4.48 -7.22 -19.51
C SER A 165 -3.40 -6.49 -20.32
N ARG A 166 -3.41 -6.75 -21.63
CA ARG A 166 -2.31 -6.47 -22.57
C ARG A 166 -2.20 -5.01 -23.02
N GLY A 167 -3.11 -4.15 -22.59
CA GLY A 167 -3.40 -2.86 -23.22
C GLY A 167 -3.21 -1.66 -22.30
N LEU A 168 -1.99 -1.12 -22.32
CA LEU A 168 -1.61 0.25 -21.96
C LEU A 168 -1.66 0.58 -20.45
N PRO A 169 -0.53 0.44 -19.73
CA PRO A 169 -0.34 1.09 -18.42
C PRO A 169 -0.68 2.59 -18.45
N ILE A 170 -0.57 3.25 -19.60
CA ILE A 170 -1.00 4.63 -19.81
C ILE A 170 -2.49 4.80 -19.49
N VAL A 171 -3.34 3.85 -19.91
CA VAL A 171 -4.76 3.83 -19.56
C VAL A 171 -4.93 3.63 -18.06
N LYS A 172 -4.15 2.72 -17.45
CA LYS A 172 -4.16 2.55 -16.00
C LYS A 172 -3.76 3.84 -15.26
N TRP A 173 -2.79 4.59 -15.77
CA TRP A 173 -2.36 5.87 -15.19
C TRP A 173 -3.42 6.95 -15.33
N LEU A 174 -4.11 7.01 -16.48
CA LEU A 174 -5.26 7.87 -16.67
C LEU A 174 -6.39 7.51 -15.68
N LEU A 175 -6.63 6.21 -15.47
CA LEU A 175 -7.62 5.72 -14.51
C LEU A 175 -7.19 5.93 -13.05
N ALA A 176 -5.89 5.96 -12.76
CA ALA A 176 -5.36 6.24 -11.43
C ALA A 176 -5.34 7.74 -11.10
N PHE A 177 -5.49 8.62 -12.09
CA PHE A 177 -5.49 10.07 -11.88
C PHE A 177 -6.55 10.57 -10.89
N PRO A 178 -7.82 10.12 -10.94
CA PRO A 178 -8.81 10.42 -9.90
C PRO A 178 -8.36 9.99 -8.49
N HIS A 179 -7.69 8.85 -8.37
CA HIS A 179 -7.16 8.39 -7.08
C HIS A 179 -6.06 9.31 -6.55
N TRP A 180 -5.12 9.73 -7.40
CA TRP A 180 -4.05 10.64 -6.98
C TRP A 180 -4.58 11.98 -6.47
N ILE A 181 -5.66 12.50 -7.07
CA ILE A 181 -6.32 13.71 -6.57
C ILE A 181 -6.86 13.48 -5.16
N VAL A 182 -7.65 12.42 -4.96
CA VAL A 182 -8.27 12.15 -3.64
C VAL A 182 -7.20 11.83 -2.59
N LEU A 183 -6.21 11.02 -2.94
CA LEU A 183 -5.08 10.69 -2.08
C LEU A 183 -4.29 11.94 -1.68
N CYS A 184 -4.12 12.92 -2.57
CA CYS A 184 -3.47 14.19 -2.22
C CYS A 184 -4.19 14.88 -1.05
N PHE A 185 -5.52 15.01 -1.10
CA PHE A 185 -6.29 15.58 0.00
C PHE A 185 -6.23 14.74 1.28
N LEU A 186 -6.28 13.41 1.15
CA LEU A 186 -6.15 12.51 2.30
C LEU A 186 -4.77 12.57 2.95
N TRP A 187 -3.69 12.71 2.17
CA TRP A 187 -2.35 12.88 2.70
C TRP A 187 -2.18 14.21 3.43
N ILE A 188 -2.84 15.29 2.99
CA ILE A 188 -2.91 16.54 3.77
C ILE A 188 -3.56 16.26 5.13
N GLY A 189 -4.70 15.57 5.15
CA GLY A 189 -5.35 15.13 6.38
C GLY A 189 -4.43 14.26 7.25
N ALA A 190 -3.67 13.33 6.64
CA ALA A 190 -2.78 12.42 7.34
C ALA A 190 -1.62 13.17 8.01
N ILE A 191 -1.05 14.17 7.33
CA ILE A 191 -0.02 15.04 7.91
C ILE A 191 -0.58 15.77 9.13
N VAL A 192 -1.78 16.34 9.05
CA VAL A 192 -2.44 16.99 10.20
C VAL A 192 -2.63 15.98 11.34
N CYS A 193 -3.09 14.77 11.05
CA CYS A 193 -3.25 13.70 12.04
C CYS A 193 -1.92 13.33 12.70
N VAL A 194 -0.84 13.22 11.93
CA VAL A 194 0.50 12.91 12.44
C VAL A 194 1.03 14.03 13.34
N VAL A 195 0.80 15.30 12.97
CA VAL A 195 1.18 16.44 13.83
C VAL A 195 0.42 16.41 15.15
N ILE A 196 -0.90 16.17 15.11
CA ILE A 196 -1.71 16.04 16.33
C ILE A 196 -1.24 14.84 17.17
N ALA A 197 -0.98 13.69 16.52
CA ALA A 197 -0.48 12.50 17.18
C ALA A 197 0.90 12.72 17.79
N TRP A 198 1.78 13.49 17.15
CA TRP A 198 3.10 13.85 17.69
C TRP A 198 2.95 14.55 19.03
N PHE A 199 2.11 15.60 19.12
CA PHE A 199 1.83 16.25 20.41
C PHE A 199 1.17 15.28 21.41
N ALA A 200 0.18 14.50 20.97
CA ALA A 200 -0.49 13.53 21.83
C ALA A 200 0.49 12.53 22.46
N ILE A 201 1.46 12.02 21.69
CA ILE A 201 2.49 11.10 22.16
C ILE A 201 3.44 11.79 23.15
N LEU A 202 3.82 13.04 22.94
CA LEU A 202 4.71 13.74 23.88
C LEU A 202 4.07 13.93 25.25
N PHE A 203 2.77 14.23 25.30
CA PHE A 203 2.05 14.42 26.57
C PHE A 203 1.60 13.11 27.20
N THR A 204 0.99 12.22 26.41
CA THR A 204 0.31 11.02 26.91
C THR A 204 1.12 9.73 26.72
N GLY A 205 2.12 9.73 25.85
CA GLY A 205 2.84 8.53 25.44
C GLY A 205 2.02 7.59 24.55
N ARG A 206 0.85 8.01 24.03
CA ARG A 206 -0.05 7.15 23.25
C ARG A 206 -0.46 7.81 21.94
N TYR A 207 -0.54 7.01 20.89
CA TYR A 207 -1.08 7.43 19.59
C TYR A 207 -2.61 7.31 19.61
N PRO A 208 -3.40 8.36 19.36
CA PRO A 208 -4.86 8.25 19.33
C PRO A 208 -5.34 7.24 18.26
N ARG A 209 -6.13 6.23 18.66
CA ARG A 209 -6.54 5.12 17.79
C ARG A 209 -7.20 5.57 16.48
N SER A 210 -8.09 6.55 16.53
CA SER A 210 -8.78 7.07 15.33
C SER A 210 -7.82 7.70 14.31
N LEU A 211 -6.79 8.42 14.78
CA LEU A 211 -5.77 9.00 13.91
C LEU A 211 -4.88 7.91 13.32
N PHE A 212 -4.56 6.88 14.11
CA PHE A 212 -3.78 5.73 13.66
C PHE A 212 -4.51 4.99 12.54
N ASP A 213 -5.77 4.63 12.76
CA ASP A 213 -6.58 3.88 11.80
C ASP A 213 -6.75 4.66 10.49
N TYR A 214 -6.91 5.99 10.58
CA TYR A 214 -6.95 6.87 9.41
C TYR A 214 -5.64 6.85 8.63
N VAL A 215 -4.49 7.07 9.28
CA VAL A 215 -3.18 7.10 8.62
C VAL A 215 -2.83 5.73 8.00
N VAL A 216 -3.14 4.63 8.70
CA VAL A 216 -2.99 3.27 8.15
C VAL A 216 -3.88 3.07 6.93
N GLY A 217 -5.14 3.50 6.99
CA GLY A 217 -6.06 3.45 5.86
C GLY A 217 -5.58 4.22 4.63
N VAL A 218 -4.97 5.40 4.82
CA VAL A 218 -4.38 6.19 3.72
C VAL A 218 -3.19 5.46 3.10
N ASN A 219 -2.33 4.85 3.90
CA ASN A 219 -1.23 4.03 3.40
C ASN A 219 -1.74 2.79 2.64
N ARG A 220 -2.76 2.11 3.17
CA ARG A 220 -3.42 0.98 2.51
C ARG A 220 -3.91 1.35 1.12
N TRP A 221 -4.63 2.45 1.00
CA TRP A 221 -5.15 2.89 -0.28
C TRP A 221 -4.02 3.32 -1.22
N THR A 222 -3.01 4.03 -0.73
CA THR A 222 -1.81 4.38 -1.51
C THR A 222 -1.17 3.12 -2.12
N LEU A 223 -0.93 2.08 -1.32
CA LEU A 223 -0.36 0.82 -1.78
C LEU A 223 -1.25 0.09 -2.81
N ARG A 224 -2.58 0.14 -2.67
CA ARG A 224 -3.52 -0.41 -3.69
C ARG A 224 -3.36 0.30 -5.03
N VAL A 225 -3.22 1.62 -5.03
CA VAL A 225 -3.01 2.41 -6.25
C VAL A 225 -1.64 2.12 -6.85
N GLU A 226 -0.59 2.00 -6.04
CA GLU A 226 0.75 1.62 -6.49
C GLU A 226 0.77 0.22 -7.09
N ALA A 227 0.13 -0.76 -6.46
CA ALA A 227 0.03 -2.13 -6.96
C ALA A 227 -0.67 -2.21 -8.33
N TYR A 228 -1.68 -1.36 -8.55
CA TYR A 228 -2.41 -1.28 -9.80
C TYR A 228 -1.65 -0.52 -10.91
N ALA A 229 -1.13 0.68 -10.60
CA ALA A 229 -0.63 1.63 -11.59
C ALA A 229 0.89 1.57 -11.80
N ILE A 230 1.67 1.26 -10.75
CA ILE A 230 3.13 1.33 -10.78
C ILE A 230 3.73 -0.08 -10.81
N LEU A 231 3.40 -0.93 -9.83
CA LEU A 231 3.96 -2.29 -9.75
C LEU A 231 3.32 -3.27 -10.73
N LEU A 232 2.18 -2.90 -11.34
CA LEU A 232 1.43 -3.69 -12.32
C LEU A 232 1.16 -5.14 -11.83
N ILE A 233 0.89 -5.28 -10.54
CA ILE A 233 0.60 -6.57 -9.90
C ILE A 233 -0.86 -6.95 -10.15
N THR A 234 -1.78 -5.98 -10.19
CA THR A 234 -3.20 -6.24 -10.38
C THR A 234 -3.81 -5.38 -11.48
N ASP A 235 -4.81 -5.93 -12.15
CA ASP A 235 -5.70 -5.19 -13.06
C ASP A 235 -6.98 -4.73 -12.39
N ARG A 236 -7.24 -5.18 -11.16
CA ARG A 236 -8.46 -4.83 -10.45
C ARG A 236 -8.34 -3.39 -9.98
N TYR A 237 -9.24 -2.55 -10.48
CA TYR A 237 -9.30 -1.14 -10.14
C TYR A 237 -9.44 -0.95 -8.62
N PRO A 238 -8.59 -0.13 -7.97
CA PRO A 238 -8.61 0.05 -6.52
C PRO A 238 -9.92 0.66 -6.03
N PRO A 239 -10.57 0.09 -5.00
CA PRO A 239 -11.74 0.70 -4.39
C PRO A 239 -11.36 2.01 -3.66
N PHE A 240 -12.27 2.98 -3.66
CA PHE A 240 -12.14 4.25 -2.92
C PHE A 240 -12.49 4.04 -1.44
N THR A 241 -11.71 3.21 -0.75
CA THR A 241 -11.94 2.88 0.66
C THR A 241 -10.62 2.77 1.43
N LEU A 242 -10.68 3.20 2.68
CA LEU A 242 -9.60 3.07 3.66
C LEU A 242 -9.65 1.73 4.40
N GLU A 243 -10.76 1.01 4.31
CA GLU A 243 -11.00 -0.27 4.98
C GLU A 243 -10.33 -1.43 4.23
N ASN A 244 -10.22 -2.58 4.92
CA ASN A 244 -9.69 -3.83 4.34
C ASN A 244 -10.64 -4.45 3.31
#